data_AF-A0A925WZC7-F1
#
_entry.id   AF-A0A925WZC7-F1
#
_cell.length_a   1.000
_cell.length_b   1.000
_cell.length_c   1.000
_cell.angle_alpha   90.00
_cell.angle_beta   90.00
_cell.angle_gamma   90.00
#
_symmetry.space_group_name_H-M   'P 1'
#
loop_
_entity.id
_entity.type
_entity.pdbx_description
1 polymer ?
#
loop_
_entity_poly.entity_id
_entity_poly.type
_entity_poly.pdbx_seq_one_letter_code
_entity_poly.pdbx_strand_id
1 'polypeptide(L)'
;MKKLLPLSLFLFASIVLAGCQSKHQEGVTSDYRAQWMSVNADTTTSTEAARAVLADEGLKDIQASSTNVDGRVTGKKADNTQVTVTIKKQTDTTSQVSVVVGTVGQPALGAELARKIKDRVEGSMKTR
;
A
#
# COMPACT_ATOMS: atom_id res chain seq x y z
N MET A 1 60.72 -38.61 16.08
CA MET A 1 61.32 -37.26 16.12
C MET A 1 60.23 -36.25 15.80
N LYS A 2 60.05 -35.26 16.68
CA LYS A 2 59.02 -34.20 16.66
C LYS A 2 59.25 -33.19 15.52
N LYS A 3 58.20 -32.81 14.77
CA LYS A 3 57.98 -31.47 14.15
C LYS A 3 56.45 -31.32 13.90
N LEU A 4 55.69 -30.62 14.75
CA LEU A 4 55.33 -29.19 14.67
C LEU A 4 54.68 -28.80 13.33
N LEU A 5 53.35 -28.61 13.34
CA LEU A 5 52.59 -27.87 12.34
C LEU A 5 51.54 -27.00 13.06
N PRO A 6 51.39 -25.71 12.66
CA PRO A 6 50.79 -24.67 13.50
C PRO A 6 49.26 -24.60 13.41
N LEU A 7 48.67 -24.35 14.57
CA LEU A 7 47.27 -24.05 14.82
C LEU A 7 46.92 -22.68 14.22
N SER A 8 46.33 -22.65 13.02
CA SER A 8 45.80 -21.43 12.42
C SER A 8 44.36 -21.21 12.90
N LEU A 9 44.23 -20.37 13.91
CA LEU A 9 42.98 -19.91 14.51
C LEU A 9 42.29 -18.91 13.56
N PHE A 10 41.47 -19.39 12.63
CA PHE A 10 40.59 -18.54 11.82
C PHE A 10 39.32 -18.22 12.61
N LEU A 11 39.38 -17.13 13.37
CA LEU A 11 38.25 -16.52 14.06
C LEU A 11 37.39 -15.77 13.03
N PHE A 12 36.51 -16.48 12.32
CA PHE A 12 35.46 -15.84 11.51
C PHE A 12 34.38 -15.30 12.44
N ALA A 13 34.50 -14.03 12.80
CA ALA A 13 33.42 -13.26 13.41
C ALA A 13 32.33 -13.04 12.34
N SER A 14 31.34 -13.93 12.31
CA SER A 14 30.12 -13.74 11.54
C SER A 14 29.33 -12.58 12.15
N ILE A 15 29.60 -11.36 11.69
CA ILE A 15 28.72 -10.22 11.90
C ILE A 15 27.42 -10.57 11.17
N VAL A 16 26.44 -11.06 11.92
CA VAL A 16 25.06 -11.19 11.47
C VAL A 16 24.57 -9.77 11.24
N LEU A 17 24.72 -9.31 10.00
CA LEU A 17 23.91 -8.25 9.43
C LEU A 17 22.46 -8.73 9.50
N ALA A 18 21.82 -8.53 10.65
CA ALA A 18 20.38 -8.37 10.74
C ALA A 18 20.04 -7.07 10.00
N GLY A 19 20.18 -7.11 8.67
CA GLY A 19 19.52 -6.16 7.80
C GLY A 19 18.05 -6.29 8.13
N CYS A 20 17.48 -5.24 8.70
CA CYS A 20 16.05 -5.07 8.84
C CYS A 20 15.45 -5.17 7.42
N GLN A 21 15.12 -6.38 7.00
CA GLN A 21 14.20 -6.62 5.89
C GLN A 21 12.85 -6.10 6.39
N SER A 22 12.57 -4.84 6.07
CA SER A 22 11.21 -4.34 6.05
C SER A 22 10.39 -5.34 5.24
N LYS A 23 9.50 -6.07 5.91
CA LYS A 23 8.57 -7.00 5.29
C LYS A 23 7.72 -6.21 4.29
N HIS A 24 8.18 -6.17 3.04
CA HIS A 24 7.39 -5.68 1.93
C HIS A 24 6.15 -6.58 1.82
N GLN A 25 4.97 -6.00 1.96
CA GLN A 25 3.72 -6.67 1.67
C GLN A 25 3.64 -6.82 0.15
N GLU A 26 3.44 -8.04 -0.35
CA GLU A 26 3.38 -8.31 -1.79
C GLU A 26 2.32 -7.41 -2.47
N GLY A 27 2.73 -6.73 -3.55
CA GLY A 27 1.84 -5.94 -4.40
C GLY A 27 1.51 -4.52 -3.93
N VAL A 28 2.03 -4.09 -2.77
CA VAL A 28 1.93 -2.70 -2.29
C VAL A 28 3.33 -2.12 -2.22
N THR A 29 3.62 -1.14 -3.07
CA THR A 29 4.83 -0.34 -2.92
C THR A 29 4.56 0.70 -1.83
N SER A 30 5.53 0.97 -0.97
CA SER A 30 5.41 1.96 0.10
C SER A 30 6.42 3.07 -0.12
N ASP A 31 5.93 4.29 -0.27
CA ASP A 31 6.74 5.48 0.03
C ASP A 31 6.47 5.89 1.48
N TYR A 32 7.41 6.60 2.11
CA TYR A 32 7.47 6.93 3.55
C TYR A 32 6.16 7.46 4.20
N ARG A 33 5.11 7.76 3.41
CA ARG A 33 3.77 8.18 3.84
C ARG A 33 2.59 7.61 3.03
N ALA A 34 2.83 6.96 1.89
CA ALA A 34 1.78 6.64 0.92
C ALA A 34 1.94 5.22 0.36
N GLN A 35 0.85 4.45 0.48
CA GLN A 35 0.82 3.04 0.11
C GLN A 35 0.10 2.95 -1.22
N TRP A 36 0.75 2.42 -2.24
CA TRP A 36 0.24 2.47 -3.61
C TRP A 36 0.23 1.11 -4.28
N MET A 37 -0.78 0.90 -5.12
CA MET A 37 -0.95 -0.31 -5.90
C MET A 37 -1.67 -0.04 -7.21
N SER A 38 -1.39 -0.86 -8.22
CA SER A 38 -2.12 -0.85 -9.48
C SER A 38 -3.40 -1.69 -9.38
N VAL A 39 -4.48 -1.17 -9.96
CA VAL A 39 -5.78 -1.82 -10.09
C VAL A 39 -6.20 -1.82 -11.54
N ASN A 40 -6.81 -2.92 -11.99
CA ASN A 40 -7.26 -3.07 -13.38
C ASN A 40 -8.63 -2.41 -13.61
N ALA A 41 -8.71 -1.09 -13.41
CA ALA A 41 -9.86 -0.29 -13.76
C ALA A 41 -9.49 1.16 -14.09
N ASP A 42 -10.40 1.86 -14.77
CA ASP A 42 -10.30 3.30 -15.00
C ASP A 42 -10.40 4.11 -13.71
N THR A 43 -10.11 5.41 -13.80
CA THR A 43 -10.06 6.33 -12.65
C THR A 43 -11.43 6.48 -11.99
N THR A 44 -12.50 6.51 -12.77
CA THR A 44 -13.88 6.67 -12.29
C THR A 44 -14.32 5.46 -11.46
N THR A 45 -14.15 4.26 -12.00
CA THR A 45 -14.49 2.99 -11.35
C THR A 45 -13.65 2.80 -10.09
N SER A 46 -12.36 3.11 -10.17
CA SER A 46 -11.46 3.03 -9.01
C SER A 46 -11.83 4.04 -7.92
N THR A 47 -12.27 5.25 -8.29
CA THR A 47 -12.73 6.28 -7.34
C THR A 47 -14.00 5.86 -6.63
N GLU A 48 -14.98 5.32 -7.35
CA GLU A 48 -16.24 4.87 -6.75
C GLU A 48 -16.01 3.64 -5.84
N ALA A 49 -15.15 2.71 -6.25
CA ALA A 49 -14.76 1.59 -5.40
C ALA A 49 -14.05 2.07 -4.12
N ALA A 50 -13.16 3.06 -4.23
CA ALA A 50 -12.52 3.68 -3.06
C ALA A 50 -13.53 4.34 -2.13
N ARG A 51 -14.49 5.09 -2.68
CA ARG A 51 -15.59 5.68 -1.91
C ARG A 51 -16.39 4.62 -1.16
N ALA A 52 -16.76 3.53 -1.82
CA ALA A 52 -17.51 2.44 -1.22
C ALA A 52 -16.73 1.79 -0.07
N VAL A 53 -15.44 1.48 -0.29
CA VAL A 53 -14.58 0.91 0.76
C VAL A 53 -14.47 1.85 1.96
N LEU A 54 -14.28 3.15 1.75
CA LEU A 54 -14.24 4.09 2.88
C LEU A 54 -15.57 4.14 3.65
N ALA A 55 -16.70 4.02 2.95
CA ALA A 55 -18.02 3.97 3.59
C ALA A 55 -18.22 2.67 4.39
N ASP A 56 -17.80 1.53 3.82
CA ASP A 56 -17.88 0.21 4.47
C ASP A 56 -17.01 0.14 5.73
N GLU A 57 -15.87 0.84 5.74
CA GLU A 57 -14.99 1.00 6.90
C GLU A 57 -15.52 2.00 7.95
N GLY A 58 -16.73 2.54 7.73
CA GLY A 58 -17.40 3.44 8.67
C GLY A 58 -16.82 4.85 8.72
N LEU A 59 -16.06 5.28 7.70
CA LEU A 59 -15.59 6.67 7.62
C LEU A 59 -16.76 7.61 7.31
N LYS A 60 -16.64 8.83 7.81
CA LYS A 60 -17.60 9.92 7.62
C LYS A 60 -17.00 11.02 6.75
N ASP A 61 -17.81 12.02 6.41
CA ASP A 61 -17.41 13.16 5.57
C ASP A 61 -16.77 12.74 4.24
N ILE A 62 -17.29 11.68 3.62
CA ILE A 62 -16.68 11.12 2.41
C ILE A 62 -16.91 12.06 1.24
N GLN A 63 -15.82 12.56 0.65
CA GLN A 63 -15.83 13.36 -0.58
C GLN A 63 -15.10 12.59 -1.66
N ALA A 64 -15.73 12.42 -2.81
CA ALA A 64 -15.15 11.76 -3.98
C ALA A 64 -15.22 12.70 -5.18
N SER A 65 -14.12 12.80 -5.91
CA SER A 65 -14.03 13.50 -7.19
C SER A 65 -13.22 12.65 -8.15
N SER A 66 -13.66 12.54 -9.38
CA SER A 66 -12.95 11.82 -10.43
C SER A 66 -12.95 12.63 -11.72
N THR A 67 -11.84 12.56 -12.42
CA THR A 67 -11.69 13.02 -13.80
C THR A 67 -11.28 11.83 -14.69
N ASN A 68 -11.04 12.08 -15.97
CA ASN A 68 -10.53 11.06 -16.90
C ASN A 68 -9.05 10.73 -16.69
N VAL A 69 -8.33 11.46 -15.84
CA VAL A 69 -6.87 11.31 -15.64
C VAL A 69 -6.48 11.03 -14.19
N ASP A 70 -7.32 11.43 -13.24
CA ASP A 70 -7.11 11.23 -11.82
C ASP A 70 -8.43 11.08 -11.07
N GLY A 71 -8.31 10.68 -9.81
CA GLY A 71 -9.39 10.67 -8.86
C GLY A 71 -8.88 10.94 -7.46
N ARG A 72 -9.77 11.42 -6.61
CA ARG A 72 -9.48 11.69 -5.21
C ARG A 72 -10.68 11.35 -4.36
N VAL A 73 -10.45 10.57 -3.32
CA VAL A 73 -11.43 10.31 -2.27
C VAL A 73 -10.84 10.70 -0.93
N THR A 74 -11.59 11.43 -0.13
CA THR A 74 -11.23 11.71 1.26
C THR A 74 -12.34 11.21 2.19
N GLY A 75 -11.98 10.83 3.40
CA GLY A 75 -12.91 10.49 4.47
C GLY A 75 -12.27 10.72 5.83
N LYS A 76 -13.07 10.73 6.89
CA LYS A 76 -12.59 10.88 8.27
C LYS A 76 -13.01 9.69 9.11
N LYS A 77 -12.08 9.18 9.90
CA LYS A 77 -12.34 8.21 10.96
C LYS A 77 -13.03 8.87 12.16
N ALA A 78 -13.54 8.04 13.08
CA ALA A 78 -14.20 8.50 14.31
C ALA A 78 -13.27 9.31 15.24
N ASP A 79 -11.96 9.11 15.14
CA ASP A 79 -10.91 9.86 15.87
C ASP A 79 -10.50 11.16 15.16
N ASN A 80 -11.23 11.59 14.12
CA ASN A 80 -10.90 12.69 13.21
C ASN A 80 -9.64 12.48 12.35
N THR A 81 -9.07 11.27 12.30
CA THR A 81 -7.98 10.97 11.37
C THR A 81 -8.51 11.00 9.94
N GLN A 82 -7.93 11.87 9.11
CA GLN A 82 -8.26 11.96 7.69
C GLN A 82 -7.60 10.82 6.90
N VAL A 83 -8.37 10.15 6.06
CA VAL A 83 -7.90 9.21 5.05
C VAL A 83 -8.03 9.88 3.69
N THR A 84 -6.96 9.85 2.91
CA THR A 84 -6.93 10.34 1.53
C THR A 84 -6.52 9.22 0.61
N VAL A 85 -7.35 8.94 -0.39
CA VAL A 85 -7.07 8.05 -1.49
C VAL A 85 -6.91 8.90 -2.75
N THR A 86 -5.77 8.76 -3.43
CA THR A 86 -5.49 9.40 -4.72
C THR A 86 -5.41 8.32 -5.77
N ILE A 87 -6.16 8.46 -6.84
CA ILE A 87 -6.17 7.57 -7.99
C ILE A 87 -5.49 8.32 -9.13
N LYS A 88 -4.53 7.69 -9.79
CA LYS A 88 -3.88 8.22 -10.99
C LYS A 88 -4.05 7.26 -12.13
N LYS A 89 -4.42 7.75 -13.31
CA LYS A 89 -4.43 6.95 -14.52
C LYS A 89 -3.02 6.42 -14.81
N GLN A 90 -2.91 5.14 -15.14
CA GLN A 90 -1.69 4.54 -15.69
C GLN A 90 -1.88 4.26 -17.18
N THR A 91 -3.00 3.64 -17.53
CA THR A 91 -3.46 3.37 -18.89
C THR A 91 -4.97 3.65 -18.98
N ASP A 92 -5.60 3.44 -20.14
CA ASP A 92 -7.05 3.60 -20.27
C ASP A 92 -7.87 2.63 -19.41
N THR A 93 -7.28 1.49 -19.03
CA THR A 93 -7.95 0.42 -18.26
C THR A 93 -7.28 0.13 -16.93
N THR A 94 -6.19 0.83 -16.59
CA THR A 94 -5.43 0.60 -15.35
C THR A 94 -5.19 1.92 -14.64
N SER A 95 -5.40 1.90 -13.32
CA SER A 95 -5.17 3.03 -12.45
C SER A 95 -4.27 2.63 -11.29
N GLN A 96 -3.61 3.62 -10.71
CA GLN A 96 -2.80 3.50 -9.53
C GLN A 96 -3.53 4.14 -8.37
N VAL A 97 -3.80 3.36 -7.34
CA VAL A 97 -4.45 3.80 -6.11
C VAL A 97 -3.37 4.03 -5.07
N SER A 98 -3.34 5.21 -4.46
CA SER A 98 -2.42 5.60 -3.39
C SER A 98 -3.22 6.02 -2.16
N VAL A 99 -2.92 5.44 -1.00
CA VAL A 99 -3.64 5.68 0.25
C VAL A 99 -2.72 6.29 1.28
N VAL A 100 -3.18 7.38 1.90
CA VAL A 100 -2.54 8.09 3.00
C VAL A 100 -3.52 8.18 4.16
N VAL A 101 -3.08 7.78 5.35
CA VAL A 101 -3.89 7.79 6.58
C VAL A 101 -3.23 8.72 7.60
N GLY A 102 -3.90 9.83 7.90
CA GLY A 102 -3.43 10.89 8.80
C GLY A 102 -2.23 11.68 8.25
N THR A 103 -1.67 12.55 9.08
CA THR A 103 -0.54 13.42 8.72
C THR A 103 0.80 12.68 8.71
N VAL A 104 0.93 11.68 9.58
CA VAL A 104 2.17 10.90 9.75
C VAL A 104 2.23 9.67 8.84
N GLY A 105 1.11 9.28 8.23
CA GLY A 105 0.98 8.02 7.49
C GLY A 105 0.88 6.82 8.42
N GLN A 106 -0.10 5.95 8.20
CA GLN A 106 -0.22 4.66 8.89
C GLN A 106 -0.08 3.54 7.84
N PRO A 107 1.13 3.00 7.60
CA PRO A 107 1.37 2.10 6.48
C PRO A 107 0.53 0.83 6.49
N ALA A 108 0.36 0.20 7.66
CA ALA A 108 -0.45 -1.01 7.78
C ALA A 108 -1.90 -0.77 7.36
N LEU A 109 -2.52 0.30 7.86
CA LEU A 109 -3.89 0.69 7.51
C LEU A 109 -4.02 1.15 6.05
N GLY A 110 -3.05 1.93 5.56
CA GLY A 110 -3.03 2.36 4.17
C GLY A 110 -2.95 1.20 3.18
N ALA A 111 -2.11 0.20 3.47
CA ALA A 111 -1.98 -0.99 2.64
C ALA A 111 -3.20 -1.90 2.71
N GLU A 112 -3.84 -2.03 3.89
CA GLU A 112 -5.09 -2.76 4.04
C GLU A 112 -6.22 -2.13 3.21
N LEU A 113 -6.38 -0.81 3.32
CA LEU A 113 -7.37 -0.07 2.54
C LEU A 113 -7.10 -0.18 1.04
N ALA A 114 -5.84 -0.03 0.60
CA ALA A 114 -5.48 -0.22 -0.79
C ALA A 114 -5.91 -1.61 -1.28
N ARG A 115 -5.60 -2.67 -0.52
CA ARG A 115 -6.00 -4.05 -0.85
C ARG A 115 -7.51 -4.20 -0.97
N LYS A 116 -8.29 -3.69 0.00
CA LYS A 116 -9.76 -3.71 -0.05
C LYS A 116 -10.30 -3.01 -1.30
N ILE A 117 -9.70 -1.89 -1.71
CA ILE A 117 -10.07 -1.18 -2.93
C ILE A 117 -9.79 -2.03 -4.16
N LYS A 118 -8.61 -2.64 -4.26
CA LYS A 118 -8.29 -3.56 -5.36
C LYS A 118 -9.26 -4.73 -5.42
N ASP A 119 -9.52 -5.38 -4.29
CA ASP A 119 -10.43 -6.52 -4.20
C ASP A 119 -11.86 -6.11 -4.59
N ARG A 120 -12.30 -4.91 -4.21
CA ARG A 120 -13.60 -4.36 -4.60
C ARG A 120 -13.68 -4.12 -6.11
N VAL A 121 -12.65 -3.51 -6.69
CA VAL A 121 -12.57 -3.23 -8.13
C VAL A 121 -12.55 -4.53 -8.93
N GLU A 122 -11.61 -5.42 -8.64
CA GLU A 122 -11.38 -6.64 -9.41
C GLU A 122 -12.44 -7.72 -9.13
N GLY A 123 -12.97 -7.76 -7.90
CA GLY A 123 -14.08 -8.62 -7.52
C GLY A 123 -15.38 -8.25 -8.23
N SER A 124 -15.65 -6.94 -8.39
CA SER A 124 -16.84 -6.46 -9.13
C SER A 124 -16.77 -6.76 -10.63
N MET A 125 -15.55 -6.92 -11.19
CA MET A 125 -15.35 -7.30 -12.59
C MET A 125 -15.51 -8.81 -12.84
N LYS A 126 -15.23 -9.68 -11.87
CA LYS A 126 -15.35 -11.14 -12.04
C LYS A 126 -16.80 -11.65 -12.08
N THR A 127 -17.76 -10.85 -11.63
CA THR A 127 -19.19 -11.22 -11.60
C THR A 127 -20.00 -10.68 -12.79
N ARG A 128 -19.37 -10.04 -13.76
CA ARG A 128 -19.99 -9.62 -15.03
C ARG A 128 -19.41 -10.40 -16.19
#